data_AF-A0A385YYB2-F1
#
_entry.id   AF-A0A385YYB2-F1
#
_cell.length_a   1.000
_cell.length_b   1.000
_cell.length_c   1.000
_cell.angle_alpha   90.00
_cell.angle_beta   90.00
_cell.angle_gamma   90.00
#
_symmetry.space_group_name_H-M   'P 1'
#
loop_
_entity.id
_entity.type
_entity.pdbx_description
1 polymer ?
#
loop_
_entity_poly.entity_id
_entity_poly.type
_entity_poly.pdbx_seq_one_letter_code
_entity_poly.pdbx_strand_id
1 'polypeptide(L)'
;MNCRIRYALLSAGLSCNSAARQCITSSTGISLTPETKGLQLYPEPLRTPLRRVGGRFHPARIMTLGAVFIPEGTPMSMFVALDQNGRLISIEEALRGLACNCTCVSCGEAVIARKGLIREHHFAHYSNKESCSIQRESLLHLYAKELIRDNLGLQLPPMPDAYPASDDPTSWWDFVEVETEVPQAGFQPDLVAHLKDGTQLFIEVAVTSFIGEEKLERIKSAGSKTVEIDLRELLYRKLPIPSEEVKSQILEHLPNKTWIYPETPPIAIPLSSTSPSASMPAPTGGPAPKCIEHRFTVMGMWVSARILQSGSIAVRSWSFNPQIAALLRTWRDELGGEYQKKYKSWTYSPLAREEVLSRLQQLNEQR
;
A
#
# COMPACT_ATOMS: atom_id res chain seq x y z
N MET A 1 -2.16 -34.56 59.51
CA MET A 1 -2.17 -35.76 58.65
C MET A 1 -1.19 -35.54 57.48
N ASN A 2 -0.07 -36.27 57.51
CA ASN A 2 0.85 -36.74 56.43
C ASN A 2 1.12 -35.84 55.19
N CYS A 3 2.35 -35.32 54.95
CA CYS A 3 3.60 -35.97 54.47
C CYS A 3 3.50 -36.43 52.98
N ARG A 4 4.25 -35.91 51.98
CA ARG A 4 5.68 -36.12 51.59
C ARG A 4 6.03 -35.15 50.43
N ILE A 5 7.16 -34.41 50.40
CA ILE A 5 8.55 -34.74 50.00
C ILE A 5 8.74 -35.17 48.53
N ARG A 6 9.51 -34.37 47.74
CA ARG A 6 10.79 -34.79 47.11
C ARG A 6 11.64 -33.60 46.60
N TYR A 7 12.92 -33.70 46.93
CA TYR A 7 14.09 -32.88 46.57
C TYR A 7 14.60 -33.18 45.14
N ALA A 8 15.30 -32.23 44.53
CA ALA A 8 16.63 -32.45 43.92
C ALA A 8 17.38 -31.11 43.72
N LEU A 9 18.59 -31.06 44.28
CA LEU A 9 19.65 -30.05 44.15
C LEU A 9 20.63 -30.43 43.03
N LEU A 10 21.43 -29.43 42.60
CA LEU A 10 22.79 -29.44 42.00
C LEU A 10 22.83 -28.59 40.72
N SER A 11 23.78 -27.70 40.42
CA SER A 11 24.88 -27.00 41.12
C SER A 11 25.70 -26.27 40.05
N ALA A 12 26.58 -25.35 40.49
CA ALA A 12 27.65 -24.64 39.77
C ALA A 12 27.25 -23.32 39.07
N GLY A 13 27.89 -22.18 39.33
CA GLY A 13 29.02 -21.87 40.20
C GLY A 13 29.34 -20.36 40.13
N LEU A 14 29.79 -19.82 41.28
CA LEU A 14 30.93 -18.91 41.51
C LEU A 14 31.32 -17.90 40.41
N SER A 15 31.73 -16.65 40.65
CA SER A 15 32.11 -15.90 41.86
C SER A 15 32.67 -14.53 41.41
N CYS A 16 32.42 -13.50 42.24
CA CYS A 16 33.22 -12.31 42.60
C CYS A 16 34.25 -11.69 41.61
N ASN A 17 34.24 -10.39 41.31
CA ASN A 17 34.44 -9.16 42.14
C ASN A 17 35.88 -8.63 42.22
N SER A 18 35.94 -7.28 42.27
CA SER A 18 37.06 -6.35 42.51
C SER A 18 37.94 -6.03 41.30
N ALA A 19 38.39 -4.79 41.04
CA ALA A 19 38.54 -3.59 41.88
C ALA A 19 38.32 -2.32 41.01
N ALA A 20 37.67 -1.23 41.47
CA ALA A 20 38.26 -0.05 42.14
C ALA A 20 39.65 0.34 41.57
N ARG A 21 40.00 1.60 41.23
CA ARG A 21 39.63 2.93 41.73
C ARG A 21 40.45 3.94 40.89
N GLN A 22 39.92 5.13 40.59
CA GLN A 22 40.52 6.43 40.97
C GLN A 22 39.88 7.62 40.23
N CYS A 23 39.49 8.60 41.06
CA CYS A 23 39.06 9.95 40.74
C CYS A 23 40.24 10.84 40.35
N ILE A 24 40.01 11.85 39.50
CA ILE A 24 40.63 13.17 39.66
C ILE A 24 39.58 14.25 39.38
N THR A 25 39.51 15.17 40.33
CA THR A 25 38.74 16.40 40.44
C THR A 25 39.37 17.55 39.65
N SER A 26 38.57 18.47 39.10
CA SER A 26 38.91 19.90 39.13
C SER A 26 37.67 20.76 38.86
N SER A 27 37.29 21.46 39.92
CA SER A 27 36.36 22.58 40.00
C SER A 27 37.01 23.89 39.54
N THR A 28 36.26 24.73 38.83
CA THR A 28 36.32 26.20 38.99
C THR A 28 34.94 26.77 38.65
N GLY A 29 34.29 27.33 39.67
CA GLY A 29 33.14 28.20 39.50
C GLY A 29 33.58 29.65 39.36
N ILE A 30 32.79 30.46 38.66
CA ILE A 30 32.69 31.90 38.86
C ILE A 30 31.21 32.28 38.81
N SER A 31 30.83 33.10 39.78
CA SER A 31 29.49 33.53 40.15
C SER A 31 29.16 34.93 39.59
N LEU A 32 27.86 35.19 39.37
CA LEU A 32 27.14 36.50 39.43
C LEU A 32 27.53 37.54 38.34
N THR A 33 26.62 38.20 37.62
CA THR A 33 25.52 39.08 38.08
C THR A 33 24.44 39.29 37.00
N PRO A 34 23.23 39.75 37.34
CA PRO A 34 22.22 40.21 36.39
C PRO A 34 22.28 41.74 36.22
N GLU A 35 22.40 42.24 34.99
CA GLU A 35 22.19 43.66 34.68
C GLU A 35 20.88 43.88 33.93
N THR A 36 20.03 44.66 34.58
CA THR A 36 18.83 45.29 34.05
C THR A 36 19.16 46.73 33.69
N LYS A 37 18.60 47.20 32.57
CA LYS A 37 18.19 48.58 32.20
C LYS A 37 18.78 49.05 30.88
N GLY A 38 17.89 49.51 29.99
CA GLY A 38 18.24 50.23 28.78
C GLY A 38 17.02 50.46 27.88
N LEU A 39 16.04 51.23 28.35
CA LEU A 39 15.06 51.89 27.48
C LEU A 39 15.80 52.91 26.58
N GLN A 40 15.57 52.85 25.27
CA GLN A 40 15.76 53.96 24.32
C GLN A 40 14.91 53.64 23.08
N LEU A 41 13.65 54.11 23.01
CA LEU A 41 13.22 55.39 22.40
C LEU A 41 13.73 55.59 20.96
N TYR A 42 12.77 55.52 20.04
CA TYR A 42 12.80 55.81 18.60
C TYR A 42 13.45 57.17 18.25
N PRO A 43 13.79 57.39 16.96
CA PRO A 43 12.80 58.09 16.13
C PRO A 43 12.65 57.54 14.69
N GLU A 44 11.40 57.41 14.25
CA GLU A 44 10.97 57.67 12.85
C GLU A 44 11.34 59.11 12.46
N PRO A 45 11.65 59.42 11.19
CA PRO A 45 10.59 59.85 10.24
C PRO A 45 10.96 59.51 8.75
N LEU A 46 10.16 59.63 7.70
CA LEU A 46 9.31 60.71 7.21
C LEU A 46 8.34 60.16 6.15
N ARG A 47 7.06 60.53 6.31
CA ARG A 47 6.06 60.54 5.22
C ARG A 47 6.36 61.69 4.25
N THR A 48 6.23 61.43 2.96
CA THR A 48 6.07 62.47 1.92
C THR A 48 4.80 62.22 1.09
N PRO A 49 4.22 63.26 0.49
CA PRO A 49 2.77 63.40 0.41
C PRO A 49 2.14 62.90 -0.89
N LEU A 50 0.87 62.51 -0.77
CA LEU A 50 -0.09 62.31 -1.86
C LEU A 50 -0.27 63.60 -2.67
N ARG A 51 0.02 63.54 -3.97
CA ARG A 51 -0.43 64.56 -4.94
C ARG A 51 -1.74 64.12 -5.58
N ARG A 52 -2.77 64.93 -5.37
CA ARG A 52 -4.06 64.93 -6.06
C ARG A 52 -3.90 65.75 -7.34
N VAL A 53 -4.22 65.20 -8.50
CA VAL A 53 -4.57 65.98 -9.70
C VAL A 53 -5.80 65.32 -10.32
N GLY A 54 -6.91 66.06 -10.34
CA GLY A 54 -8.12 65.67 -11.05
C GLY A 54 -8.06 66.04 -12.52
N GLY A 55 -8.86 65.36 -13.36
CA GLY A 55 -9.06 65.80 -14.73
C GLY A 55 -9.71 64.80 -15.69
N ARG A 56 -11.05 64.81 -15.69
CA ARG A 56 -11.97 64.67 -16.84
C ARG A 56 -12.09 63.33 -17.61
N PHE A 57 -13.36 63.01 -17.86
CA PHE A 57 -13.91 61.89 -18.63
C PHE A 57 -14.04 62.17 -20.15
N HIS A 58 -14.10 61.07 -20.92
CA HIS A 58 -14.58 60.81 -22.30
C HIS A 58 -13.54 60.73 -23.44
N PRO A 59 -13.81 59.96 -24.52
CA PRO A 59 -14.40 58.62 -24.60
C PRO A 59 -13.50 57.63 -25.40
N ALA A 60 -14.00 56.40 -25.54
CA ALA A 60 -13.36 55.22 -26.12
C ALA A 60 -12.54 55.42 -27.40
N ARG A 61 -11.36 54.79 -27.44
CA ARG A 61 -10.67 54.42 -28.69
C ARG A 61 -10.14 53.01 -28.58
N ILE A 62 -10.75 52.14 -29.38
CA ILE A 62 -10.34 50.76 -29.64
C ILE A 62 -8.93 50.81 -30.23
N MET A 63 -7.98 50.18 -29.55
CA MET A 63 -6.65 49.86 -30.07
C MET A 63 -6.42 48.37 -29.82
N THR A 64 -6.64 47.60 -30.87
CA THR A 64 -6.24 46.20 -31.00
C THR A 64 -4.72 46.14 -30.95
N LEU A 65 -4.17 45.48 -29.95
CA LEU A 65 -2.79 44.98 -29.96
C LEU A 65 -2.77 43.68 -29.16
N GLY A 66 -2.56 42.58 -29.89
CA GLY A 66 -2.29 41.29 -29.32
C GLY A 66 -1.01 41.36 -28.49
N ALA A 67 -1.18 41.25 -27.19
CA ALA A 67 -0.17 40.66 -26.32
C ALA A 67 -0.82 39.39 -25.79
N VAL A 68 -0.42 38.26 -26.35
CA VAL A 68 -0.61 36.95 -25.72
C VAL A 68 0.18 37.05 -24.42
N PHE A 69 -0.51 37.37 -23.33
CA PHE A 69 -0.01 37.10 -21.99
C PHE A 69 0.14 35.60 -21.90
N ILE A 70 1.36 35.12 -22.16
CA ILE A 70 1.81 33.84 -21.61
C ILE A 70 1.78 34.05 -20.11
N PRO A 71 0.94 33.34 -19.33
CA PRO A 71 1.04 33.42 -17.89
C PRO A 71 2.41 32.84 -17.50
N GLU A 72 3.33 33.73 -17.18
CA GLU A 72 4.60 33.40 -16.54
C GLU A 72 4.29 32.68 -15.22
N GLY A 73 4.75 31.42 -15.15
CA GLY A 73 5.00 30.64 -13.95
C GLY A 73 4.08 30.89 -12.75
N THR A 74 2.89 30.30 -12.76
CA THR A 74 2.24 29.96 -11.48
C THR A 74 3.22 29.09 -10.70
N PRO A 75 3.63 29.47 -9.47
CA PRO A 75 4.47 28.62 -8.66
C PRO A 75 3.71 27.31 -8.45
N MET A 76 4.26 26.20 -8.96
CA MET A 76 3.64 24.89 -8.79
C MET A 76 3.51 24.62 -7.30
N SER A 77 2.29 24.75 -6.80
CA SER A 77 1.95 24.44 -5.42
C SER A 77 2.16 22.95 -5.19
N MET A 78 2.93 22.62 -4.17
CA MET A 78 3.11 21.24 -3.74
C MET A 78 1.85 20.81 -2.98
N PHE A 79 1.11 19.84 -3.51
CA PHE A 79 -0.12 19.35 -2.90
C PHE A 79 0.07 18.04 -2.11
N VAL A 80 1.27 17.47 -2.15
CA VAL A 80 1.61 16.17 -1.55
C VAL A 80 2.92 16.30 -0.77
N ALA A 81 2.99 15.63 0.38
CA ALA A 81 4.16 15.53 1.23
C ALA A 81 4.26 14.13 1.84
N LEU A 82 5.34 13.84 2.57
CA LEU A 82 5.46 12.66 3.40
C LEU A 82 5.08 13.00 4.84
N ASP A 83 4.32 12.15 5.51
CA ASP A 83 4.07 12.25 6.95
C ASP A 83 5.28 11.77 7.79
N GLN A 84 5.13 11.80 9.11
CA GLN A 84 6.15 11.34 10.05
C GLN A 84 6.48 9.84 9.95
N ASN A 85 5.64 9.04 9.29
CA ASN A 85 5.86 7.61 9.03
C ASN A 85 6.43 7.36 7.63
N GLY A 86 6.69 8.42 6.85
CA GLY A 86 7.13 8.32 5.46
C GLY A 86 6.03 7.93 4.48
N ARG A 87 4.75 8.17 4.82
CA ARG A 87 3.59 7.92 3.95
C ARG A 87 3.19 9.17 3.19
N LEU A 88 2.74 9.01 1.95
CA LEU A 88 2.21 10.10 1.16
C LEU A 88 0.91 10.62 1.78
N ILE A 89 0.86 11.93 2.03
CA ILE A 89 -0.31 12.63 2.55
C ILE A 89 -0.68 13.80 1.65
N SER A 90 -1.98 13.95 1.38
CA SER A 90 -2.50 15.10 0.65
C SER A 90 -2.54 16.34 1.54
N ILE A 91 -2.47 17.52 0.92
CA ILE A 91 -2.62 18.76 1.69
C ILE A 91 -3.99 18.84 2.36
N GLU A 92 -5.04 18.23 1.79
CA GLU A 92 -6.39 18.25 2.34
C GLU A 92 -6.45 17.55 3.71
N GLU A 93 -5.73 16.44 3.87
CA GLU A 93 -5.69 15.64 5.09
C GLU A 93 -4.72 16.19 6.14
N ALA A 94 -3.64 16.86 5.72
CA ALA A 94 -2.59 17.31 6.64
C ALA A 94 -3.08 18.33 7.68
N LEU A 95 -2.57 18.26 8.91
CA LEU A 95 -2.85 19.30 9.91
C LEU A 95 -2.30 20.65 9.48
N ARG A 96 -2.94 21.75 9.87
CA ARG A 96 -2.50 23.10 9.47
C ARG A 96 -1.14 23.46 10.09
N GLY A 97 -0.30 24.15 9.32
CA GLY A 97 0.95 24.71 9.79
C GLY A 97 2.06 23.67 9.92
N LEU A 98 2.96 23.87 10.87
CA LEU A 98 4.03 22.91 11.20
C LEU A 98 3.52 21.68 11.97
N ALA A 99 2.30 21.73 12.49
CA ALA A 99 1.71 20.61 13.21
C ALA A 99 1.49 19.37 12.33
N CYS A 100 1.60 19.48 11.00
CA CYS A 100 1.57 18.33 10.11
C CYS A 100 2.78 17.41 10.24
N ASN A 101 3.92 17.89 10.74
CA ASN A 101 5.19 17.16 10.79
C ASN A 101 5.57 16.49 9.46
N CYS A 102 5.25 17.15 8.34
CA CYS A 102 5.49 16.61 7.01
C CYS A 102 6.86 17.00 6.44
N THR A 103 7.37 16.21 5.51
CA THR A 103 8.58 16.49 4.74
C THR A 103 8.33 16.46 3.23
N CYS A 104 9.15 17.19 2.47
CA CYS A 104 9.09 17.24 1.03
C CYS A 104 9.56 15.91 0.41
N VAL A 105 8.74 15.34 -0.47
CA VAL A 105 9.05 14.07 -1.18
C VAL A 105 10.36 14.15 -1.98
N SER A 106 10.67 15.32 -2.56
CA SER A 106 11.83 15.49 -3.45
C SER A 106 13.13 15.78 -2.71
N CYS A 107 13.11 16.60 -1.66
CA CYS A 107 14.34 17.07 -1.00
C CYS A 107 14.46 16.69 0.49
N GLY A 108 13.42 16.08 1.07
CA GLY A 108 13.41 15.65 2.47
C GLY A 108 13.28 16.78 3.50
N GLU A 109 13.23 18.05 3.09
CA GLU A 109 13.09 19.18 4.03
C GLU A 109 11.69 19.23 4.64
N ALA A 110 11.59 19.66 5.90
CA ALA A 110 10.32 19.96 6.55
C ALA A 110 9.47 20.97 5.77
N VAL A 111 8.17 20.70 5.68
CA VAL A 111 7.19 21.57 5.01
C VAL A 111 6.12 22.05 5.98
N ILE A 112 5.53 23.20 5.67
CA ILE A 112 4.41 23.81 6.37
C ILE A 112 3.14 23.62 5.52
N ALA A 113 2.09 23.06 6.11
CA ALA A 113 0.78 22.98 5.46
C ALA A 113 0.05 24.34 5.53
N ARG A 114 0.08 25.10 4.43
CA ARG A 114 -0.59 26.40 4.32
C ARG A 114 -2.04 26.19 3.88
N LYS A 115 -2.94 26.31 4.84
CA LYS A 115 -4.40 26.25 4.63
C LYS A 115 -5.04 27.61 4.93
N GLY A 116 -5.89 28.09 4.03
CA GLY A 116 -6.52 29.41 4.14
C GLY A 116 -7.63 29.60 3.13
N LEU A 117 -8.47 30.62 3.35
CA LEU A 117 -9.67 30.88 2.55
C LEU A 117 -9.38 31.62 1.23
N ILE A 118 -8.18 32.21 1.08
CA ILE A 118 -7.84 33.10 -0.03
C ILE A 118 -7.00 32.39 -1.10
N ARG A 119 -6.07 31.53 -0.68
CA ARG A 119 -5.16 30.80 -1.57
C ARG A 119 -5.45 29.31 -1.46
N GLU A 120 -5.27 28.61 -2.57
CA GLU A 120 -5.35 27.15 -2.57
C GLU A 120 -4.42 26.55 -1.52
N HIS A 121 -4.90 25.47 -0.90
CA HIS A 121 -4.15 24.75 0.11
C HIS A 121 -2.90 24.14 -0.53
N HIS A 122 -1.73 24.39 0.06
CA HIS A 122 -0.47 23.83 -0.43
C HIS A 122 0.53 23.61 0.71
N PHE A 123 1.52 22.77 0.46
CA PHE A 123 2.73 22.69 1.24
C PHE A 123 3.75 23.73 0.75
N ALA A 124 4.48 24.32 1.69
CA ALA A 124 5.60 25.20 1.42
C ALA A 124 6.80 24.78 2.28
N HIS A 125 8.02 24.84 1.74
CA HIS A 125 9.22 24.57 2.52
C HIS A 125 9.33 25.49 3.73
N TYR A 126 9.75 24.94 4.87
CA TYR A 126 9.91 25.71 6.09
C TYR A 126 10.97 26.82 5.95
N SER A 127 12.07 26.54 5.24
CA SER A 127 13.10 27.54 4.91
C SER A 127 12.61 28.66 3.97
N ASN A 128 11.38 28.53 3.45
CA ASN A 128 10.81 29.43 2.45
C ASN A 128 11.65 29.51 1.16
N LYS A 129 12.44 28.45 0.86
CA LYS A 129 13.08 28.24 -0.44
C LYS A 129 12.03 27.98 -1.53
N GLU A 130 12.47 28.01 -2.78
CA GLU A 130 11.63 27.70 -3.94
C GLU A 130 10.95 26.33 -3.82
N SER A 131 9.73 26.22 -4.36
CA SER A 131 8.97 24.97 -4.36
C SER A 131 9.70 23.90 -5.20
N CYS A 132 9.74 22.67 -4.69
CA CYS A 132 10.31 21.55 -5.44
C CYS A 132 9.32 21.14 -6.53
N SER A 133 9.83 20.90 -7.74
CA SER A 133 9.06 20.25 -8.79
C SER A 133 9.09 18.74 -8.56
N ILE A 134 7.93 18.18 -8.18
CA ILE A 134 7.77 16.73 -8.05
C ILE A 134 7.07 16.22 -9.29
N GLN A 135 7.73 15.30 -10.01
CA GLN A 135 7.12 14.65 -11.17
C GLN A 135 6.01 13.70 -10.71
N ARG A 136 4.86 13.78 -11.38
CA ARG A 136 3.70 12.90 -11.12
C ARG A 136 4.08 11.42 -11.26
N GLU A 137 4.98 11.11 -12.19
CA GLU A 137 5.54 9.78 -12.36
C GLU A 137 6.16 9.25 -11.06
N SER A 138 7.06 10.03 -10.45
CA SER A 138 7.70 9.66 -9.19
C SER A 138 6.67 9.50 -8.06
N LEU A 139 5.63 10.32 -8.03
CA LEU A 139 4.54 10.17 -7.04
C LEU A 139 3.75 8.88 -7.24
N LEU A 140 3.43 8.50 -8.47
CA LEU A 140 2.73 7.25 -8.76
C LEU A 140 3.57 6.04 -8.34
N HIS A 141 4.87 6.06 -8.65
CA HIS A 141 5.79 5.00 -8.29
C HIS A 141 5.92 4.82 -6.78
N LEU A 142 6.13 5.93 -6.06
CA LEU A 142 6.22 5.94 -4.59
C LEU A 142 4.91 5.47 -3.95
N TYR A 143 3.76 5.96 -4.44
CA TYR A 143 2.47 5.58 -3.89
C TYR A 143 2.14 4.11 -4.13
N ALA A 144 2.47 3.56 -5.30
CA ALA A 144 2.28 2.14 -5.58
C ALA A 144 3.13 1.25 -4.66
N LYS A 145 4.41 1.60 -4.48
CA LYS A 145 5.30 0.91 -3.54
C LYS A 145 4.77 0.93 -2.11
N GLU A 146 4.33 2.09 -1.65
CA GLU A 146 3.72 2.26 -0.33
C GLU A 146 2.48 1.39 -0.16
N LEU A 147 1.53 1.47 -1.11
CA LEU A 147 0.28 0.73 -1.02
C LEU A 147 0.48 -0.78 -1.00
N ILE A 148 1.35 -1.30 -1.87
CA ILE A 148 1.60 -2.75 -1.95
C ILE A 148 2.28 -3.24 -0.67
N ARG A 149 3.25 -2.47 -0.16
CA ARG A 149 3.92 -2.78 1.11
C ARG A 149 2.96 -2.79 2.29
N ASP A 150 2.09 -1.79 2.37
CA ASP A 150 1.22 -1.60 3.54
C ASP A 150 -0.02 -2.50 3.52
N ASN A 151 -0.55 -2.84 2.33
CA ASN A 151 -1.74 -3.69 2.19
C ASN A 151 -1.41 -5.19 2.16
N LEU A 152 -0.15 -5.55 1.91
CA LEU A 152 0.33 -6.95 1.88
C LEU A 152 -0.51 -7.85 0.96
N GLY A 153 -0.97 -7.30 -0.16
CA GLY A 153 -1.65 -8.09 -1.16
C GLY A 153 -1.96 -7.32 -2.44
N LEU A 154 -2.26 -8.08 -3.49
CA LEU A 154 -2.45 -7.57 -4.84
C LEU A 154 -3.36 -8.50 -5.64
N GLN A 155 -4.36 -7.97 -6.34
CA GLN A 155 -5.13 -8.74 -7.31
C GLN A 155 -4.30 -8.95 -8.57
N LEU A 156 -4.05 -10.21 -8.94
CA LEU A 156 -3.26 -10.55 -10.14
C LEU A 156 -4.08 -11.38 -11.13
N PRO A 157 -3.74 -11.29 -12.44
CA PRO A 157 -4.26 -12.23 -13.43
C PRO A 157 -3.89 -13.68 -13.06
N PRO A 158 -4.57 -14.67 -13.66
CA PRO A 158 -4.26 -16.07 -13.38
C PRO A 158 -2.82 -16.35 -13.78
N MET A 159 -2.12 -17.15 -12.98
CA MET A 159 -0.75 -17.53 -13.30
C MET A 159 -0.77 -18.40 -14.57
N PRO A 160 0.05 -18.09 -15.59
CA PRO A 160 0.10 -18.79 -16.87
C PRO A 160 0.03 -20.32 -16.86
N ASP A 161 0.70 -20.96 -15.90
CA ASP A 161 0.79 -22.42 -15.80
C ASP A 161 -0.14 -23.03 -14.75
N ALA A 162 -0.84 -22.20 -13.98
CA ALA A 162 -1.85 -22.64 -13.04
C ALA A 162 -3.19 -22.67 -13.76
N TYR A 163 -3.60 -23.85 -14.27
CA TYR A 163 -5.00 -24.05 -14.65
C TYR A 163 -5.88 -23.62 -13.49
N PRO A 164 -6.74 -22.60 -13.64
CA PRO A 164 -7.55 -22.16 -12.54
C PRO A 164 -8.50 -23.31 -12.19
N ALA A 165 -8.40 -23.79 -10.96
CA ALA A 165 -9.32 -24.82 -10.43
C ALA A 165 -10.73 -24.25 -10.20
N SER A 166 -10.92 -22.94 -10.45
CA SER A 166 -12.13 -22.16 -10.32
C SER A 166 -12.42 -21.41 -11.63
N ASP A 167 -13.69 -21.14 -11.91
CA ASP A 167 -14.12 -20.27 -13.02
C ASP A 167 -13.75 -18.78 -12.83
N ASP A 168 -13.09 -18.43 -11.71
CA ASP A 168 -12.51 -17.10 -11.48
C ASP A 168 -11.07 -17.08 -12.01
N PRO A 169 -10.80 -16.39 -13.13
CA PRO A 169 -9.45 -16.24 -13.64
C PRO A 169 -8.59 -15.36 -12.72
N THR A 170 -9.13 -14.68 -11.72
CA THR A 170 -8.39 -13.67 -10.98
C THR A 170 -8.22 -14.10 -9.53
N SER A 171 -7.06 -13.90 -8.94
CA SER A 171 -6.86 -14.21 -7.52
C SER A 171 -6.14 -13.07 -6.84
N TRP A 172 -6.65 -12.70 -5.67
CA TRP A 172 -5.93 -11.89 -4.72
C TRP A 172 -4.74 -12.69 -4.18
N TRP A 173 -3.53 -12.13 -4.31
CA TRP A 173 -2.31 -12.71 -3.78
C TRP A 173 -1.99 -12.03 -2.45
N ASP A 174 -1.94 -12.81 -1.37
CA ASP A 174 -1.48 -12.32 -0.07
C ASP A 174 0.05 -12.39 0.03
N PHE A 175 0.62 -11.38 0.67
CA PHE A 175 2.03 -11.32 1.02
C PHE A 175 2.18 -11.45 2.53
N VAL A 176 3.21 -12.16 2.97
CA VAL A 176 3.61 -12.21 4.38
C VAL A 176 4.36 -10.95 4.75
N GLU A 177 5.22 -10.51 3.84
CA GLU A 177 6.09 -9.36 3.97
C GLU A 177 6.39 -8.82 2.58
N VAL A 178 6.64 -7.52 2.49
CA VAL A 178 7.03 -6.85 1.25
C VAL A 178 8.20 -5.93 1.56
N GLU A 179 9.30 -6.13 0.84
CA GLU A 179 10.48 -5.30 0.93
C GLU A 179 10.59 -4.42 -0.33
N THR A 180 10.90 -3.14 -0.15
CA THR A 180 11.06 -2.18 -1.27
C THR A 180 12.52 -2.09 -1.68
N GLU A 181 12.79 -2.14 -2.98
CA GLU A 181 14.10 -1.85 -3.57
C GLU A 181 15.25 -2.70 -3.01
N VAL A 182 15.02 -3.99 -2.76
CA VAL A 182 16.07 -4.90 -2.28
C VAL A 182 16.84 -5.49 -3.46
N PRO A 183 18.17 -5.29 -3.57
CA PRO A 183 18.98 -5.87 -4.65
C PRO A 183 18.88 -7.39 -4.68
N GLN A 184 18.62 -7.94 -5.86
CA GLN A 184 18.63 -9.37 -6.17
C GLN A 184 19.83 -9.72 -7.05
N ALA A 185 20.04 -11.01 -7.30
CA ALA A 185 21.10 -11.47 -8.17
C ALA A 185 20.94 -10.91 -9.60
N GLY A 186 21.74 -9.90 -9.92
CA GLY A 186 21.80 -9.30 -11.26
C GLY A 186 20.80 -8.19 -11.53
N PHE A 187 19.81 -7.91 -10.68
CA PHE A 187 18.89 -6.77 -10.84
C PHE A 187 18.26 -6.36 -9.51
N GLN A 188 17.64 -5.20 -9.46
CA GLN A 188 16.92 -4.71 -8.27
C GLN A 188 15.45 -4.52 -8.66
N PRO A 189 14.54 -5.35 -8.15
CA PRO A 189 13.11 -5.14 -8.32
C PRO A 189 12.62 -3.97 -7.48
N ASP A 190 11.52 -3.35 -7.92
CA ASP A 190 10.86 -2.31 -7.14
C ASP A 190 10.37 -2.83 -5.79
N LEU A 191 9.79 -4.04 -5.78
CA LEU A 191 9.31 -4.71 -4.57
C LEU A 191 9.60 -6.21 -4.64
N VAL A 192 9.90 -6.80 -3.48
CA VAL A 192 9.99 -8.24 -3.24
C VAL A 192 8.91 -8.64 -2.26
N ALA A 193 7.92 -9.38 -2.72
CA ALA A 193 6.84 -9.90 -1.89
C ALA A 193 7.11 -11.37 -1.51
N HIS A 194 7.08 -11.66 -0.21
CA HIS A 194 7.28 -13.00 0.34
C HIS A 194 5.94 -13.71 0.50
N LEU A 195 5.83 -14.92 -0.05
CA LEU A 195 4.61 -15.71 -0.05
C LEU A 195 4.58 -16.74 1.09
N LYS A 196 3.39 -17.20 1.46
CA LYS A 196 3.19 -18.18 2.55
C LYS A 196 3.82 -19.54 2.28
N ASP A 197 4.03 -19.89 1.02
CA ASP A 197 4.70 -21.13 0.60
C ASP A 197 6.24 -21.03 0.65
N GLY A 198 6.77 -19.88 1.07
CA GLY A 198 8.21 -19.60 1.13
C GLY A 198 8.80 -19.13 -0.19
N THR A 199 8.00 -18.99 -1.25
CA THR A 199 8.47 -18.43 -2.53
C THR A 199 8.39 -16.90 -2.54
N GLN A 200 9.09 -16.29 -3.48
CA GLN A 200 9.09 -14.83 -3.68
C GLN A 200 8.35 -14.47 -4.98
N LEU A 201 7.73 -13.30 -4.96
CA LEU A 201 7.16 -12.63 -6.11
C LEU A 201 7.83 -11.26 -6.25
N PHE A 202 8.46 -11.01 -7.39
CA PHE A 202 8.95 -9.69 -7.73
C PHE A 202 7.85 -8.87 -8.40
N ILE A 203 7.76 -7.60 -8.02
CA ILE A 203 6.76 -6.68 -8.55
C ILE A 203 7.51 -5.46 -9.07
N GLU A 204 7.25 -5.12 -10.33
CA GLU A 204 7.81 -3.97 -11.03
C GLU A 204 6.68 -2.97 -11.29
N VAL A 205 6.91 -1.70 -10.96
CA VAL A 205 5.93 -0.63 -11.20
C VAL A 205 6.40 0.20 -12.39
N ALA A 206 5.72 0.04 -13.52
CA ALA A 206 6.01 0.77 -14.74
C ALA A 206 5.12 2.01 -14.85
N VAL A 207 5.72 3.16 -15.16
CA VAL A 207 4.98 4.41 -15.45
C VAL A 207 5.38 4.97 -16.80
N THR A 208 6.66 5.26 -17.03
CA THR A 208 7.18 5.55 -18.38
C THR A 208 8.30 4.60 -18.81
N SER A 209 8.89 3.88 -17.85
CA SER A 209 9.89 2.83 -18.08
C SER A 209 9.28 1.46 -17.81
N PHE A 210 9.42 0.56 -18.78
CA PHE A 210 8.96 -0.83 -18.74
C PHE A 210 10.17 -1.76 -18.68
N ILE A 211 9.95 -3.02 -18.28
CA ILE A 211 10.96 -4.05 -18.29
C ILE A 211 11.45 -4.27 -19.72
N GLY A 212 12.70 -3.87 -19.98
CA GLY A 212 13.39 -4.13 -21.23
C GLY A 212 13.99 -5.53 -21.30
N GLU A 213 14.48 -5.90 -22.48
CA GLU A 213 15.02 -7.23 -22.79
C GLU A 213 16.14 -7.67 -21.82
N GLU A 214 17.09 -6.79 -21.49
CA GLU A 214 18.18 -7.13 -20.59
C GLU A 214 17.68 -7.52 -19.18
N LYS A 215 16.71 -6.77 -18.65
CA LYS A 215 16.13 -7.05 -17.33
C LYS A 215 15.28 -8.31 -17.36
N LEU A 216 14.53 -8.52 -18.45
CA LEU A 216 13.76 -9.74 -18.67
C LEU A 216 14.66 -10.99 -18.65
N GLU A 217 15.80 -10.97 -19.34
CA GLU A 217 16.74 -12.11 -19.34
C GLU A 217 17.32 -12.40 -17.95
N ARG A 218 17.58 -11.36 -17.15
CA ARG A 218 18.00 -11.51 -15.75
C ARG A 218 16.90 -12.12 -14.88
N ILE A 219 15.65 -11.68 -15.06
CA ILE A 219 14.47 -12.24 -14.38
C ILE A 219 14.30 -13.73 -14.73
N LYS A 220 14.37 -14.07 -16.02
CA LYS A 220 14.28 -15.46 -16.50
C LYS A 220 15.40 -16.34 -15.96
N SER A 221 16.63 -15.83 -15.97
CA SER A 221 17.80 -16.54 -15.44
C SER A 221 17.68 -16.82 -13.94
N ALA A 222 17.01 -15.92 -13.19
CA ALA A 222 16.72 -16.10 -11.77
C ALA A 222 15.52 -17.05 -11.50
N GLY A 223 14.72 -17.38 -12.52
CA GLY A 223 13.55 -18.27 -12.39
C GLY A 223 12.50 -17.77 -11.40
N SER A 224 12.43 -16.46 -11.18
CA SER A 224 11.62 -15.87 -10.11
C SER A 224 10.33 -15.27 -10.67
N LYS A 225 9.20 -15.60 -10.03
CA LYS A 225 7.87 -15.08 -10.38
C LYS A 225 7.93 -13.55 -10.41
N THR A 226 7.54 -12.94 -11.52
CA THR A 226 7.62 -11.49 -11.70
C THR A 226 6.36 -10.98 -12.38
N VAL A 227 5.79 -9.91 -11.82
CA VAL A 227 4.66 -9.18 -12.38
C VAL A 227 5.05 -7.72 -12.62
N GLU A 228 4.59 -7.15 -13.72
CA GLU A 228 4.69 -5.72 -14.00
C GLU A 228 3.31 -5.06 -13.87
N ILE A 229 3.26 -3.92 -13.20
CA ILE A 229 2.07 -3.08 -13.03
C ILE A 229 2.24 -1.82 -13.88
N ASP A 230 1.37 -1.65 -14.89
CA ASP A 230 1.38 -0.50 -15.80
C ASP A 230 0.50 0.65 -15.29
N LEU A 231 1.12 1.73 -14.84
CA LEU A 231 0.43 2.93 -14.36
C LEU A 231 0.44 4.08 -15.37
N ARG A 232 0.81 3.85 -16.64
CA ARG A 232 0.81 4.88 -17.71
C ARG A 232 -0.51 5.63 -17.78
N GLU A 233 -1.62 4.91 -17.72
CA GLU A 233 -2.93 5.54 -17.86
C GLU A 233 -3.22 6.54 -16.72
N LEU A 234 -2.75 6.25 -15.50
CA LEU A 234 -2.91 7.14 -14.34
C LEU A 234 -2.04 8.40 -14.44
N LEU A 235 -0.98 8.37 -15.24
CA LEU A 235 -0.19 9.55 -15.56
C LEU A 235 -1.04 10.58 -16.33
N TYR A 236 -1.85 10.12 -17.29
CA TYR A 236 -2.68 10.99 -18.15
C TYR A 236 -4.01 11.40 -17.53
N ARG A 237 -4.63 10.54 -16.70
CA ARG A 237 -5.94 10.84 -16.07
C ARG A 237 -5.90 11.93 -14.99
N LYS A 238 -4.71 12.36 -14.53
CA LYS A 238 -4.50 13.44 -13.54
C LYS A 238 -5.31 13.35 -12.24
N LEU A 239 -5.68 12.14 -11.80
CA LEU A 239 -6.32 11.91 -10.49
C LEU A 239 -5.44 12.37 -9.32
N PRO A 240 -6.00 12.85 -8.19
CA PRO A 240 -5.21 13.16 -7.00
C PRO A 240 -4.42 11.95 -6.48
N ILE A 241 -3.23 12.19 -5.95
CA ILE A 241 -2.35 11.18 -5.34
C ILE A 241 -1.94 11.75 -3.98
N PRO A 242 -2.17 11.06 -2.85
CA PRO A 242 -2.90 9.80 -2.70
C PRO A 242 -4.42 9.97 -2.98
N SER A 243 -5.08 8.88 -3.38
CA SER A 243 -6.55 8.77 -3.43
C SER A 243 -7.00 7.31 -3.46
N GLU A 244 -8.25 7.04 -3.06
CA GLU A 244 -8.84 5.69 -3.10
C GLU A 244 -9.02 5.16 -4.54
N GLU A 245 -9.30 6.03 -5.51
CA GLU A 245 -9.41 5.63 -6.92
C GLU A 245 -8.04 5.18 -7.47
N VAL A 246 -6.95 5.90 -7.17
CA VAL A 246 -5.61 5.47 -7.59
C VAL A 246 -5.21 4.17 -6.87
N LYS A 247 -5.62 4.00 -5.62
CA LYS A 247 -5.39 2.79 -4.84
C LYS A 247 -6.08 1.56 -5.43
N SER A 248 -7.36 1.64 -5.80
CA SER A 248 -8.05 0.52 -6.45
C SER A 248 -7.43 0.17 -7.80
N GLN A 249 -6.97 1.17 -8.56
CA GLN A 249 -6.24 0.95 -9.82
C GLN A 249 -4.91 0.22 -9.62
N ILE A 250 -4.21 0.48 -8.51
CA ILE A 250 -2.96 -0.19 -8.18
C ILE A 250 -3.21 -1.60 -7.63
N LEU A 251 -4.12 -1.75 -6.67
CA LEU A 251 -4.29 -3.00 -5.91
C LEU A 251 -5.23 -4.02 -6.57
N GLU A 252 -6.26 -3.56 -7.28
CA GLU A 252 -7.38 -4.42 -7.72
C GLU A 252 -7.52 -4.49 -9.24
N HIS A 253 -7.27 -3.39 -9.96
CA HIS A 253 -7.52 -3.33 -11.39
C HIS A 253 -6.62 -4.31 -12.17
N LEU A 254 -7.18 -5.32 -12.83
CA LEU A 254 -6.41 -6.37 -13.48
C LEU A 254 -5.80 -6.02 -14.84
N PRO A 255 -6.47 -5.25 -15.73
CA PRO A 255 -5.96 -4.98 -17.08
C PRO A 255 -4.58 -4.31 -17.12
N ASN A 256 -4.15 -3.69 -16.02
CA ASN A 256 -2.84 -3.07 -15.92
C ASN A 256 -1.76 -3.96 -15.29
N LYS A 257 -1.99 -5.27 -15.16
CA LYS A 257 -1.05 -6.20 -14.54
C LYS A 257 -0.74 -7.34 -15.48
N THR A 258 0.55 -7.61 -15.67
CA THR A 258 1.01 -8.64 -16.59
C THR A 258 2.06 -9.52 -15.93
N TRP A 259 1.91 -10.83 -16.06
CA TRP A 259 2.97 -11.78 -15.70
C TRP A 259 4.12 -11.66 -16.69
N ILE A 260 5.29 -11.34 -16.18
CA ILE A 260 6.55 -11.26 -16.92
C ILE A 260 7.26 -12.61 -16.85
N TYR A 261 7.14 -13.27 -15.69
CA TYR A 261 7.59 -14.64 -15.49
C TYR A 261 6.68 -15.37 -14.47
N PRO A 262 6.20 -16.59 -14.73
CA PRO A 262 6.36 -17.36 -15.98
C PRO A 262 5.68 -16.65 -17.16
N GLU A 263 6.14 -16.93 -18.39
CA GLU A 263 5.52 -16.37 -19.59
C GLU A 263 4.16 -17.01 -19.84
N THR A 264 3.18 -16.22 -20.29
CA THR A 264 1.90 -16.75 -20.75
C THR A 264 2.12 -17.58 -22.01
N PRO A 265 1.78 -18.89 -22.04
CA PRO A 265 1.91 -19.67 -23.26
C PRO A 265 1.02 -19.04 -24.35
N PRO A 266 1.52 -18.90 -25.59
CA PRO A 266 0.72 -18.35 -26.68
C PRO A 266 -0.53 -19.22 -26.87
N ILE A 267 -1.70 -18.61 -26.69
CA ILE A 267 -2.99 -19.26 -26.93
C ILE A 267 -3.04 -19.67 -28.40
N ALA A 268 -2.90 -20.98 -28.67
CA ALA A 268 -3.19 -21.52 -29.98
C ALA A 268 -4.69 -21.31 -30.26
N ILE A 269 -5.00 -20.52 -31.27
CA ILE A 269 -6.37 -20.29 -31.75
C ILE A 269 -6.94 -21.66 -32.18
N PRO A 270 -8.04 -22.17 -31.59
CA PRO A 270 -8.67 -23.38 -32.09
C PRO A 270 -9.41 -23.02 -33.39
N LEU A 271 -8.88 -23.48 -34.52
CA LEU A 271 -9.61 -23.50 -35.78
C LEU A 271 -10.76 -24.51 -35.64
N SER A 272 -11.99 -24.03 -35.78
CA SER A 272 -13.21 -24.79 -35.60
C SER A 272 -13.42 -25.90 -36.64
N SER A 273 -14.12 -26.96 -36.21
CA SER A 273 -14.78 -28.06 -36.96
C SER A 273 -13.84 -29.18 -37.47
N THR A 274 -14.05 -30.48 -37.23
CA THR A 274 -15.27 -31.28 -36.98
C THR A 274 -14.85 -32.64 -36.35
N SER A 275 -15.61 -33.21 -35.42
CA SER A 275 -15.46 -34.61 -34.91
C SER A 275 -16.28 -35.60 -35.78
N PRO A 276 -16.35 -36.94 -35.54
CA PRO A 276 -15.72 -37.78 -34.48
C PRO A 276 -15.20 -39.17 -34.94
N SER A 277 -14.39 -39.85 -34.13
CA SER A 277 -14.57 -41.31 -33.88
C SER A 277 -13.69 -41.87 -32.75
N ALA A 278 -14.21 -42.95 -32.17
CA ALA A 278 -13.90 -43.54 -30.87
C ALA A 278 -12.56 -44.30 -30.77
N SER A 279 -12.02 -44.39 -29.55
CA SER A 279 -11.65 -45.66 -28.87
C SER A 279 -10.99 -45.41 -27.49
N MET A 280 -11.35 -46.25 -26.51
CA MET A 280 -10.63 -46.48 -25.24
C MET A 280 -9.83 -47.81 -25.36
N PRO A 281 -8.73 -48.04 -24.60
CA PRO A 281 -8.81 -48.50 -23.19
C PRO A 281 -7.74 -47.91 -22.20
N ALA A 282 -8.00 -48.11 -20.90
CA ALA A 282 -7.24 -47.72 -19.68
C ALA A 282 -5.97 -48.60 -19.39
N PRO A 283 -5.25 -48.57 -18.22
CA PRO A 283 -5.26 -47.72 -17.00
C PRO A 283 -3.85 -47.19 -16.57
N THR A 284 -3.66 -46.18 -15.70
CA THR A 284 -3.41 -46.32 -14.23
C THR A 284 -2.94 -44.97 -13.63
N GLY A 285 -3.31 -44.70 -12.38
CA GLY A 285 -2.77 -43.60 -11.56
C GLY A 285 -3.75 -42.46 -11.27
N GLY A 286 -4.75 -42.70 -10.42
CA GLY A 286 -5.76 -41.68 -10.08
C GLY A 286 -5.17 -40.53 -9.24
N PRO A 287 -5.34 -39.25 -9.65
CA PRO A 287 -5.16 -38.12 -8.75
C PRO A 287 -6.38 -37.97 -7.83
N ALA A 288 -6.13 -37.64 -6.57
CA ALA A 288 -7.15 -37.43 -5.55
C ALA A 288 -8.25 -36.43 -6.00
N PRO A 289 -9.53 -36.62 -5.58
CA PRO A 289 -10.63 -35.77 -6.02
C PRO A 289 -10.46 -34.34 -5.49
N LYS A 290 -10.48 -33.41 -6.44
CA LYS A 290 -10.28 -31.95 -6.29
C LYS A 290 -11.42 -31.32 -5.49
N CYS A 291 -11.09 -30.34 -4.66
CA CYS A 291 -11.95 -29.72 -3.67
C CYS A 291 -12.38 -28.33 -4.16
N ILE A 292 -13.69 -28.06 -4.21
CA ILE A 292 -14.28 -26.81 -4.73
C ILE A 292 -14.28 -25.75 -3.63
N GLU A 293 -13.70 -24.59 -3.90
CA GLU A 293 -13.68 -23.42 -3.00
C GLU A 293 -14.37 -22.23 -3.65
N HIS A 294 -15.37 -21.66 -2.97
CA HIS A 294 -16.11 -20.47 -3.37
C HIS A 294 -15.64 -19.26 -2.55
N ARG A 295 -15.62 -18.06 -3.13
CA ARG A 295 -15.16 -16.83 -2.47
C ARG A 295 -16.24 -15.74 -2.55
N PHE A 296 -16.36 -14.98 -1.46
CA PHE A 296 -17.37 -13.94 -1.29
C PHE A 296 -16.78 -12.73 -0.56
N THR A 297 -17.32 -11.54 -0.85
CA THR A 297 -17.01 -10.29 -0.15
C THR A 297 -18.16 -9.95 0.79
N VAL A 298 -17.94 -10.10 2.09
CA VAL A 298 -18.93 -9.86 3.15
C VAL A 298 -18.46 -8.70 4.01
N MET A 299 -19.22 -7.62 4.08
CA MET A 299 -18.88 -6.41 4.87
C MET A 299 -17.50 -5.84 4.51
N GLY A 300 -17.16 -5.82 3.21
CA GLY A 300 -15.86 -5.36 2.71
C GLY A 300 -14.68 -6.29 3.00
N MET A 301 -14.92 -7.50 3.51
CA MET A 301 -13.87 -8.47 3.83
C MET A 301 -14.08 -9.79 3.08
N TRP A 302 -12.97 -10.43 2.72
CA TRP A 302 -13.00 -11.71 2.02
C TRP A 302 -13.31 -12.88 2.94
N VAL A 303 -14.28 -13.69 2.49
CA VAL A 303 -14.71 -14.93 3.12
C VAL A 303 -14.66 -16.03 2.07
N SER A 304 -13.91 -17.11 2.33
CA SER A 304 -13.90 -18.30 1.48
C SER A 304 -14.73 -19.42 2.09
N ALA A 305 -15.42 -20.18 1.25
CA ALA A 305 -16.23 -21.32 1.61
C ALA A 305 -15.78 -22.54 0.81
N ARG A 306 -15.18 -23.50 1.50
CA ARG A 306 -14.55 -24.68 0.90
C ARG A 306 -15.36 -25.93 1.18
N ILE A 307 -15.72 -26.69 0.14
CA ILE A 307 -16.46 -27.95 0.29
C ILE A 307 -15.46 -29.08 0.54
N LEU A 308 -15.45 -29.64 1.74
CA LEU A 308 -14.59 -30.74 2.14
C LEU A 308 -15.03 -32.06 1.48
N GLN A 309 -14.13 -33.04 1.43
CA GLN A 309 -14.43 -34.38 0.89
C GLN A 309 -15.56 -35.10 1.63
N SER A 310 -15.82 -34.72 2.89
CA SER A 310 -16.95 -35.20 3.70
C SER A 310 -18.31 -34.61 3.28
N GLY A 311 -18.34 -33.68 2.30
CA GLY A 311 -19.52 -32.91 1.92
C GLY A 311 -19.79 -31.69 2.82
N SER A 312 -19.05 -31.55 3.92
CA SER A 312 -19.13 -30.41 4.84
C SER A 312 -18.57 -29.14 4.19
N ILE A 313 -19.03 -27.97 4.62
CA ILE A 313 -18.53 -26.69 4.12
C ILE A 313 -17.70 -25.98 5.20
N ALA A 314 -16.48 -25.59 4.86
CA ALA A 314 -15.57 -24.86 5.73
C ALA A 314 -15.50 -23.40 5.28
N VAL A 315 -16.05 -22.50 6.08
CA VAL A 315 -16.07 -21.06 5.85
C VAL A 315 -14.96 -20.38 6.66
N ARG A 316 -14.10 -19.63 6.00
CA ARG A 316 -12.97 -18.93 6.61
C ARG A 316 -13.01 -17.46 6.21
N SER A 317 -12.86 -16.59 7.20
CA SER A 317 -12.55 -15.18 6.95
C SER A 317 -11.03 -15.00 6.84
N TRP A 318 -10.57 -14.31 5.80
CA TRP A 318 -9.14 -14.18 5.50
C TRP A 318 -8.42 -13.15 6.38
N SER A 319 -9.17 -12.21 6.94
CA SER A 319 -8.72 -11.27 7.97
C SER A 319 -9.68 -11.31 9.16
N PHE A 320 -9.17 -11.21 10.38
CA PHE A 320 -10.02 -11.28 11.57
C PHE A 320 -10.95 -10.06 11.65
N ASN A 321 -12.24 -10.27 11.38
CA ASN A 321 -13.29 -9.28 11.61
C ASN A 321 -14.28 -9.82 12.67
N PRO A 322 -14.48 -9.11 13.80
CA PRO A 322 -15.36 -9.57 14.88
C PRO A 322 -16.83 -9.68 14.45
N GLN A 323 -17.29 -8.86 13.49
CA GLN A 323 -18.66 -8.92 12.97
C GLN A 323 -18.89 -10.18 12.13
N ILE A 324 -17.93 -10.54 11.28
CA ILE A 324 -17.97 -11.78 10.49
C ILE A 324 -17.84 -13.00 11.41
N ALA A 325 -16.98 -12.94 12.43
CA ALA A 325 -16.86 -13.99 13.42
C ALA A 325 -18.15 -14.18 14.25
N ALA A 326 -18.88 -13.09 14.55
CA ALA A 326 -20.18 -13.15 15.19
C ALA A 326 -21.25 -13.75 14.24
N LEU A 327 -21.27 -13.32 12.98
CA LEU A 327 -22.17 -13.84 11.95
C LEU A 327 -22.02 -15.36 11.77
N LEU A 328 -20.78 -15.83 11.58
CA LEU A 328 -20.48 -17.27 11.42
C LEU A 328 -20.78 -18.06 12.71
N ARG A 329 -20.66 -17.43 13.88
CA ARG A 329 -21.09 -18.03 15.14
C ARG A 329 -22.61 -18.20 15.21
N THR A 330 -23.38 -17.21 14.76
CA THR A 330 -24.85 -17.33 14.68
C THR A 330 -25.26 -18.47 13.75
N TRP A 331 -24.61 -18.60 12.59
CA TRP A 331 -24.88 -19.71 11.67
C TRP A 331 -24.53 -21.06 12.27
N ARG A 332 -23.50 -21.15 13.13
CA ARG A 332 -23.19 -22.38 13.87
C ARG A 332 -24.34 -22.77 14.78
N ASP A 333 -24.91 -21.79 15.50
CA ASP A 333 -26.01 -22.03 16.45
C ASP A 333 -27.31 -22.44 15.75
N GLU A 334 -27.53 -21.96 14.52
CA GLU A 334 -28.72 -22.28 13.71
C GLU A 334 -28.59 -23.58 12.89
N LEU A 335 -27.46 -23.76 12.20
CA LEU A 335 -27.26 -24.80 11.18
C LEU A 335 -26.44 -25.99 11.67
N GLY A 336 -25.84 -25.87 12.86
CA GLY A 336 -24.88 -26.82 13.41
C GLY A 336 -23.51 -26.69 12.74
N GLY A 337 -22.45 -26.75 13.55
CA GLY A 337 -21.08 -26.69 13.08
C GLY A 337 -20.07 -26.57 14.21
N GLU A 338 -18.78 -26.51 13.84
CA GLU A 338 -17.69 -26.35 14.77
C GLU A 338 -16.66 -25.33 14.28
N TYR A 339 -15.95 -24.70 15.21
CA TYR A 339 -14.83 -23.83 14.87
C TYR A 339 -13.52 -24.62 14.95
N GLN A 340 -12.81 -24.71 13.83
CA GLN A 340 -11.50 -25.35 13.77
C GLN A 340 -10.39 -24.34 14.04
N LYS A 341 -9.85 -24.38 15.27
CA LYS A 341 -8.76 -23.48 15.71
C LYS A 341 -7.51 -23.55 14.83
N LYS A 342 -7.16 -24.75 14.34
CA LYS A 342 -5.96 -24.99 13.51
C LYS A 342 -5.98 -24.21 12.19
N TYR A 343 -7.15 -24.10 11.57
CA TYR A 343 -7.32 -23.47 10.25
C TYR A 343 -8.04 -22.13 10.33
N LYS A 344 -8.43 -21.73 11.55
CA LYS A 344 -9.25 -20.54 11.84
C LYS A 344 -10.51 -20.48 10.97
N SER A 345 -11.13 -21.63 10.72
CA SER A 345 -12.31 -21.79 9.87
C SER A 345 -13.49 -22.35 10.65
N TRP A 346 -14.70 -22.00 10.21
CA TRP A 346 -15.97 -22.53 10.70
C TRP A 346 -16.44 -23.64 9.77
N THR A 347 -16.65 -24.84 10.29
CA THR A 347 -17.07 -25.99 9.50
C THR A 347 -18.52 -26.33 9.82
N TYR A 348 -19.36 -26.40 8.79
CA TYR A 348 -20.79 -26.71 8.89
C TYR A 348 -21.10 -28.07 8.27
N SER A 349 -22.19 -28.68 8.74
CA SER A 349 -22.69 -29.98 8.28
C SER A 349 -22.95 -30.00 6.76
N PRO A 350 -22.80 -31.15 6.07
CA PRO A 350 -23.17 -31.28 4.66
C PRO A 350 -24.62 -30.89 4.37
N LEU A 351 -25.54 -31.11 5.32
CA LEU A 351 -26.96 -30.74 5.20
C LEU A 351 -27.17 -29.22 5.14
N ALA A 352 -26.25 -28.44 5.72
CA ALA A 352 -26.32 -26.98 5.76
C ALA A 352 -25.56 -26.31 4.60
N ARG A 353 -24.90 -27.08 3.73
CA ARG A 353 -24.00 -26.56 2.69
C ARG A 353 -24.67 -25.55 1.76
N GLU A 354 -25.82 -25.91 1.20
CA GLU A 354 -26.53 -25.08 0.21
C GLU A 354 -27.05 -23.79 0.84
N GLU A 355 -27.55 -23.87 2.07
CA GLU A 355 -28.00 -22.71 2.85
C GLU A 355 -26.84 -21.76 3.16
N VAL A 356 -25.68 -22.28 3.59
CA VAL A 356 -24.47 -21.47 3.85
C VAL A 356 -24.00 -20.76 2.58
N LEU A 357 -23.96 -21.45 1.44
CA LEU A 357 -23.59 -20.84 0.16
C LEU A 357 -24.59 -19.76 -0.27
N SER A 358 -25.89 -20.02 -0.13
CA SER A 358 -26.94 -19.05 -0.45
C SER A 358 -26.81 -17.78 0.39
N ARG A 359 -26.61 -17.90 1.70
CA ARG A 359 -26.41 -16.76 2.61
C ARG A 359 -25.15 -15.97 2.28
N LEU A 360 -24.04 -16.64 1.98
CA LEU A 360 -22.80 -15.97 1.55
C LEU A 360 -22.98 -15.23 0.23
N GLN A 361 -23.74 -15.82 -0.71
CA GLN A 361 -24.04 -15.18 -1.99
C GLN A 361 -24.97 -13.97 -1.84
N GLN A 362 -25.93 -13.99 -0.92
CA GLN A 362 -26.77 -12.82 -0.61
C GLN A 362 -26.00 -11.67 0.04
N LEU A 363 -24.97 -12.00 0.83
CA LEU A 363 -24.09 -11.02 1.48
C LEU A 363 -22.99 -10.51 0.55
N ASN A 364 -22.74 -11.21 -0.55
CA ASN A 364 -21.80 -10.80 -1.58
C ASN A 364 -22.34 -9.53 -2.26
N GLU A 365 -21.62 -8.42 -2.12
CA GLU A 365 -21.94 -7.11 -2.73
C GLU A 365 -23.09 -6.31 -2.09
N GLN A 366 -23.54 -6.65 -0.87
CA GLN A 366 -24.30 -5.67 -0.07
C GLN A 366 -23.35 -4.59 0.46
N ARG A 367 -23.30 -3.48 -0.29
CA ARG A 367 -22.48 -2.28 -0.06
C ARG A 367 -22.86 -1.53 1.22
#